data_AF-A0A2G4SNK6-F1
#
_entry.id   AF-A0A2G4SNK6-F1
#
_cell.length_a   1.000
_cell.length_b   1.000
_cell.length_c   1.000
_cell.angle_alpha   90.00
_cell.angle_beta   90.00
_cell.angle_gamma   90.00
#
_symmetry.space_group_name_H-M   'P 1'
#
loop_
_entity.id
_entity.type
_entity.pdbx_description
1 polymer ?
#
loop_
_entity_poly.entity_id
_entity_poly.type
_entity_poly.pdbx_seq_one_letter_code
_entity_poly.pdbx_strand_id
1 'polypeptide(L)'
;MQELPYNLNELTWDKDHLKNKQNKYCYCGNEYTEDKPMIRCSTCQQLFHGDCVQCLPKPLLFGDNFGTFTCSICNGGTESYERKGLSWIIIVHLVIYNLIKKAQIEDSKKTEKDRREHYYFRWKEDVCAFIDDYWDYLLPDKQRKMNIYIKSPWFIYAASFFIGSATWNNTIASVLSTHSNIFLSGFEKFKQSGKKKTKNI
;
A
#
# COMPACT_ATOMS: atom_id res chain seq x y z
N MET A 1 -2.39 17.99 -24.48
CA MET A 1 -2.28 18.61 -23.15
C MET A 1 -3.41 18.03 -22.32
N GLN A 2 -3.16 17.57 -21.09
CA GLN A 2 -4.25 17.11 -20.21
C GLN A 2 -5.03 18.34 -19.73
N GLU A 3 -6.36 18.26 -19.79
CA GLU A 3 -7.29 19.32 -19.36
C GLU A 3 -8.33 18.73 -18.42
N LEU A 4 -8.88 19.55 -17.51
CA LEU A 4 -9.96 19.11 -16.64
C LEU A 4 -11.31 19.35 -17.31
N PRO A 5 -12.23 18.36 -17.34
CA PRO A 5 -13.58 18.55 -17.86
C PRO A 5 -14.50 19.28 -16.87
N TYR A 6 -13.94 19.91 -15.83
CA TYR A 6 -14.66 20.60 -14.76
C TYR A 6 -13.79 21.72 -14.16
N ASN A 7 -14.44 22.67 -13.49
CA ASN A 7 -13.78 23.81 -12.88
C ASN A 7 -13.37 23.50 -11.42
N LEU A 8 -12.08 23.65 -11.08
CA LEU A 8 -11.58 23.42 -9.72
C LEU A 8 -12.17 24.39 -8.69
N ASN A 9 -12.48 25.63 -9.09
CA ASN A 9 -12.97 26.67 -8.18
C ASN A 9 -14.42 26.45 -7.73
N GLU A 10 -15.16 25.58 -8.42
CA GLU A 10 -16.55 25.24 -8.11
C GLU A 10 -16.66 24.06 -7.13
N LEU A 11 -15.54 23.39 -6.82
CA LEU A 11 -15.55 22.25 -5.93
C LEU A 11 -15.67 22.65 -4.47
N THR A 12 -16.62 22.04 -3.78
CA THR A 12 -16.85 22.24 -2.35
C THR A 12 -16.31 21.05 -1.57
N TRP A 13 -15.19 21.26 -0.89
CA TRP A 13 -14.47 20.23 -0.14
C TRP A 13 -14.94 20.10 1.31
N ASP A 14 -14.73 18.92 1.89
CA ASP A 14 -14.80 18.70 3.34
C ASP A 14 -13.60 19.33 4.08
N LYS A 15 -13.63 19.27 5.41
CA LYS A 15 -12.62 19.91 6.27
C LYS A 15 -11.20 19.37 6.04
N ASP A 16 -11.09 18.10 5.70
CA ASP A 16 -9.81 17.39 5.54
C ASP A 16 -9.32 17.36 4.07
N HIS A 17 -10.11 17.96 3.17
CA HIS A 17 -9.86 17.97 1.72
C HIS A 17 -9.75 16.56 1.14
N LEU A 18 -10.59 15.64 1.61
CA LEU A 18 -10.63 14.23 1.21
C LEU A 18 -11.73 13.97 0.20
N LYS A 19 -12.88 14.65 0.34
CA LYS A 19 -14.02 14.50 -0.58
C LYS A 19 -14.62 15.86 -0.92
N ASN A 20 -15.09 16.01 -2.16
CA ASN A 20 -15.90 17.15 -2.59
C ASN A 20 -17.36 16.73 -2.86
N LYS A 21 -18.29 17.67 -2.65
CA LYS A 21 -19.73 17.45 -2.81
C LYS A 21 -20.14 17.08 -4.25
N GLN A 22 -19.39 17.56 -5.23
CA GLN A 22 -19.64 17.35 -6.65
C GLN A 22 -19.23 15.94 -7.11
N ASN A 23 -18.47 15.21 -6.29
CA ASN A 23 -17.92 13.90 -6.61
C ASN A 23 -17.13 13.92 -7.94
N LYS A 24 -16.33 14.98 -8.16
CA LYS A 24 -15.51 15.19 -9.36
C LYS A 24 -14.03 15.23 -9.01
N TYR A 25 -13.25 14.34 -9.63
CA TYR A 25 -11.83 14.19 -9.37
C TYR A 25 -11.05 13.84 -10.63
N CYS A 26 -9.71 13.96 -10.52
CA CYS A 26 -8.75 13.54 -11.53
C CYS A 26 -8.91 14.22 -12.90
N TYR A 27 -7.98 13.98 -13.83
CA TYR A 27 -8.11 14.42 -15.22
C TYR A 27 -9.35 13.87 -15.92
N CYS A 28 -9.85 12.71 -15.46
CA CYS A 28 -11.01 12.06 -16.07
C CYS A 28 -12.35 12.66 -15.65
N GLY A 29 -12.43 13.44 -14.56
CA GLY A 29 -13.69 13.96 -14.04
C GLY A 29 -14.63 12.89 -13.48
N ASN A 30 -14.11 11.68 -13.22
CA ASN A 30 -14.84 10.59 -12.62
C ASN A 30 -14.93 10.76 -11.10
N GLU A 31 -15.80 9.96 -10.51
CA GLU A 31 -16.05 9.91 -9.07
C GLU A 31 -14.94 9.24 -8.26
N TYR A 32 -15.04 9.43 -6.94
CA TYR A 32 -14.24 8.70 -5.97
C TYR A 32 -14.78 7.28 -5.84
N THR A 33 -13.89 6.29 -5.86
CA THR A 33 -14.23 4.90 -5.55
C THR A 33 -13.33 4.37 -4.43
N GLU A 34 -13.89 3.59 -3.51
CA GLU A 34 -13.15 3.09 -2.35
C GLU A 34 -12.09 2.03 -2.69
N ASP A 35 -12.20 1.44 -3.87
CA ASP A 35 -11.33 0.38 -4.39
C ASP A 35 -10.16 0.92 -5.23
N LYS A 36 -10.02 2.25 -5.36
CA LYS A 36 -8.92 2.87 -6.11
C LYS A 36 -8.15 3.87 -5.25
N PRO A 37 -6.82 3.76 -5.17
CA PRO A 37 -6.01 4.73 -4.46
C PRO A 37 -5.95 6.04 -5.26
N MET A 38 -5.90 7.16 -4.54
CA MET A 38 -5.77 8.49 -5.12
C MET A 38 -4.63 9.26 -4.48
N ILE A 39 -3.96 10.09 -5.26
CA ILE A 39 -2.86 10.95 -4.83
C ILE A 39 -3.26 12.42 -4.94
N ARG A 40 -2.82 13.23 -3.98
CA ARG A 40 -3.11 14.66 -3.91
C ARG A 40 -2.01 15.47 -4.60
N CYS A 41 -2.39 16.38 -5.50
CA CYS A 41 -1.45 17.34 -6.06
C CYS A 41 -1.04 18.37 -4.99
N SER A 42 0.25 18.62 -4.85
CA SER A 42 0.82 19.57 -3.88
C SER A 42 0.41 21.01 -4.15
N THR A 43 0.20 21.38 -5.42
CA THR A 43 -0.18 22.75 -5.83
C THR A 43 -1.67 23.02 -5.72
N CYS A 44 -2.53 22.32 -6.49
CA CYS A 44 -3.97 22.60 -6.54
C CYS A 44 -4.81 21.83 -5.52
N GLN A 45 -4.20 20.93 -4.73
CA GLN A 45 -4.86 20.08 -3.73
C GLN A 45 -5.94 19.10 -4.28
N GLN A 46 -6.18 19.08 -5.60
CA GLN A 46 -7.04 18.08 -6.25
C GLN A 46 -6.47 16.66 -6.09
N LEU A 47 -7.37 15.67 -6.07
CA LEU A 47 -7.06 14.24 -6.03
C LEU A 47 -7.09 13.61 -7.42
N PHE A 48 -6.13 12.74 -7.69
CA PHE A 48 -5.94 12.05 -8.96
C PHE A 48 -5.89 10.54 -8.73
N HIS A 49 -6.58 9.74 -9.55
CA HIS A 49 -6.52 8.27 -9.45
C HIS A 49 -5.11 7.79 -9.77
N GLY A 50 -4.60 6.81 -9.02
CA GLY A 50 -3.28 6.23 -9.27
C GLY A 50 -3.09 5.77 -10.71
N ASP A 51 -4.12 5.13 -11.29
CA ASP A 51 -4.10 4.64 -12.68
C ASP A 51 -4.08 5.75 -13.75
N CYS A 52 -4.46 6.98 -13.37
CA CYS A 52 -4.44 8.13 -14.28
C CYS A 52 -3.14 8.95 -14.19
N VAL A 53 -2.28 8.68 -13.21
CA VAL A 53 -0.98 9.32 -13.06
C VAL A 53 0.08 8.47 -13.75
N GLN A 54 0.80 9.07 -14.69
CA GLN A 54 1.74 8.39 -15.58
C GLN A 54 3.18 8.40 -15.03
N CYS A 55 3.52 9.36 -14.17
CA CYS A 55 4.87 9.48 -13.61
C CYS A 55 5.16 8.58 -12.38
N LEU A 56 4.21 7.74 -11.95
CA LEU A 56 4.41 6.85 -10.81
C LEU A 56 5.29 5.64 -11.21
N PRO A 57 6.37 5.33 -10.46
CA PRO A 57 7.26 4.22 -10.79
C PRO A 57 6.66 2.84 -10.49
N LYS A 58 5.63 2.79 -9.63
CA LYS A 58 4.86 1.59 -9.24
C LYS A 58 3.39 2.00 -9.05
N PRO A 59 2.43 1.06 -9.11
CA PRO A 59 1.04 1.36 -8.77
C PRO A 59 0.92 2.00 -7.39
N LEU A 60 0.11 3.05 -7.27
CA LEU A 60 -0.06 3.78 -6.02
C LEU A 60 -0.62 2.85 -4.93
N LEU A 61 -0.11 2.98 -3.71
CA LEU A 61 -0.60 2.26 -2.54
C LEU A 61 -1.74 3.04 -1.86
N PHE A 62 -2.73 2.33 -1.33
CA PHE A 62 -3.81 2.94 -0.54
C PHE A 62 -3.23 3.62 0.70
N GLY A 63 -3.70 4.84 0.99
CA GLY A 63 -3.27 5.62 2.14
C GLY A 63 -1.84 6.17 2.04
N ASP A 64 -1.19 6.04 0.88
CA ASP A 64 0.18 6.49 0.68
C ASP A 64 0.24 7.98 0.35
N ASN A 65 0.57 8.78 1.36
CA ASN A 65 0.75 10.24 1.24
C ASN A 65 2.22 10.66 1.40
N PHE A 66 3.17 9.71 1.31
CA PHE A 66 4.59 9.95 1.57
C PHE A 66 5.38 10.26 0.29
N GLY A 67 4.77 11.02 -0.61
CA GLY A 67 5.41 11.55 -1.80
C GLY A 67 4.89 12.94 -2.12
N THR A 68 5.64 13.68 -2.93
CA THR A 68 5.23 14.97 -3.48
C THR A 68 4.82 14.75 -4.93
N PHE A 69 3.55 14.96 -5.24
CA PHE A 69 3.03 14.87 -6.60
C PHE A 69 2.60 16.25 -7.09
N THR A 70 2.94 16.59 -8.33
CA THR A 70 2.41 17.77 -9.01
C THR A 70 1.81 17.34 -10.35
N CYS A 71 0.54 17.68 -10.55
CA CYS A 71 -0.20 17.32 -11.76
C CYS A 71 0.27 18.11 -12.98
N SER A 72 -0.03 17.60 -14.17
CA SER A 72 0.36 18.22 -15.44
C SER A 72 -0.18 19.63 -15.60
N ILE A 73 -1.38 19.93 -15.09
CA ILE A 73 -2.01 21.25 -15.17
C ILE A 73 -1.21 22.29 -14.37
N CYS A 74 -0.70 21.90 -13.20
CA CYS A 74 0.09 22.79 -12.34
C CYS A 74 1.56 22.88 -12.75
N ASN A 75 2.07 21.91 -13.52
CA ASN A 75 3.48 21.80 -13.90
C ASN A 75 3.68 21.84 -15.42
N GLY A 76 2.99 22.77 -16.08
CA GLY A 76 3.25 23.15 -17.48
C GLY A 76 3.09 22.04 -18.52
N GLY A 77 2.20 21.07 -18.25
CA GLY A 77 1.91 19.94 -19.13
C GLY A 77 2.66 18.65 -18.80
N THR A 78 3.54 18.64 -17.79
CA THR A 78 4.27 17.43 -17.35
C THR A 78 3.95 17.08 -15.92
N GLU A 79 3.89 15.79 -15.59
CA GLU A 79 3.70 15.33 -14.22
C GLU A 79 5.05 15.16 -13.52
N SER A 80 5.09 15.40 -12.21
CA SER A 80 6.26 15.11 -11.38
C SER A 80 5.86 14.38 -10.11
N TYR A 81 6.60 13.33 -9.77
CA TYR A 81 6.44 12.61 -8.52
C TYR A 81 7.81 12.38 -7.87
N GLU A 82 7.92 12.73 -6.60
CA GLU A 82 9.09 12.48 -5.77
C GLU A 82 8.70 11.73 -4.51
N ARG A 83 9.34 10.58 -4.28
CA ARG A 83 9.11 9.75 -3.09
C ARG A 83 9.90 10.29 -1.90
N LYS A 84 9.26 10.43 -0.73
CA LYS A 84 9.96 10.74 0.52
C LYS A 84 10.45 9.47 1.19
N GLY A 85 11.59 9.55 1.86
CA GLY A 85 12.11 8.46 2.68
C GLY A 85 11.13 8.07 3.78
N LEU A 86 10.99 6.76 4.02
CA LEU A 86 10.09 6.19 5.01
C LEU A 86 10.84 5.47 6.13
N SER A 87 10.28 5.53 7.34
CA SER A 87 10.70 4.65 8.43
C SER A 87 10.13 3.25 8.26
N TRP A 88 10.80 2.23 8.81
CA TRP A 88 10.33 0.84 8.73
C TRP A 88 8.95 0.64 9.35
N ILE A 89 8.60 1.38 10.41
CA ILE A 89 7.28 1.29 11.05
C ILE A 89 6.19 1.74 10.09
N ILE A 90 6.41 2.87 9.39
CA ILE A 90 5.47 3.40 8.40
C ILE A 90 5.34 2.45 7.21
N ILE A 91 6.46 1.88 6.75
CA ILE A 91 6.45 0.88 5.66
C ILE A 91 5.60 -0.32 6.04
N VAL A 92 5.82 -0.91 7.23
CA VAL A 92 5.06 -2.07 7.69
C VAL A 92 3.57 -1.73 7.82
N HIS A 93 3.24 -0.55 8.36
CA HIS A 93 1.85 -0.10 8.48
C HIS A 93 1.18 0.05 7.12
N LEU A 94 1.84 0.72 6.17
CA LEU A 94 1.33 0.93 4.81
C LEU A 94 1.12 -0.41 4.08
N VAL A 95 2.08 -1.33 4.19
CA VAL A 95 2.00 -2.65 3.56
C VAL A 95 0.87 -3.49 4.14
N ILE A 96 0.75 -3.56 5.47
CA ILE A 96 -0.34 -4.32 6.11
C ILE A 96 -1.70 -3.70 5.75
N TYR A 97 -1.81 -2.38 5.75
CA TYR A 97 -3.02 -1.69 5.32
C TYR A 97 -3.42 -2.06 3.88
N ASN A 98 -2.45 -2.10 2.96
CA ASN A 98 -2.69 -2.48 1.57
C ASN A 98 -3.04 -3.96 1.41
N LEU A 99 -2.45 -4.86 2.19
CA LEU A 99 -2.82 -6.27 2.23
C LEU A 99 -4.28 -6.46 2.71
N ILE A 100 -4.68 -5.75 3.77
CA ILE A 100 -6.07 -5.74 4.25
C ILE A 100 -7.01 -5.22 3.17
N LYS A 101 -6.68 -4.08 2.55
CA LYS A 101 -7.52 -3.48 1.49
C LYS A 101 -7.72 -4.41 0.30
N LYS A 102 -6.65 -5.07 -0.17
CA LYS A 102 -6.76 -6.08 -1.24
C LYS A 102 -7.69 -7.22 -0.83
N ALA A 103 -7.52 -7.76 0.38
CA ALA A 103 -8.36 -8.84 0.87
C ALA A 103 -9.84 -8.43 1.04
N GLN A 104 -10.11 -7.19 1.46
CA GLN A 104 -11.46 -6.63 1.56
C GLN A 104 -12.12 -6.46 0.18
N ILE A 105 -11.38 -5.97 -0.82
CA ILE A 105 -11.87 -5.83 -2.20
C ILE A 105 -12.16 -7.22 -2.82
N GLU A 106 -11.37 -8.23 -2.49
CA GLU A 106 -11.65 -9.61 -2.91
C GLU A 106 -12.90 -10.18 -2.23
N ASP A 107 -13.07 -9.92 -0.93
CA ASP A 107 -14.21 -10.42 -0.16
C ASP A 107 -15.52 -9.69 -0.47
N SER A 108 -15.47 -8.43 -0.93
CA SER A 108 -16.68 -7.71 -1.35
C SER A 108 -17.40 -8.39 -2.51
N LYS A 109 -16.67 -9.17 -3.31
CA LYS A 109 -17.19 -10.00 -4.42
C LYS A 109 -17.85 -11.30 -3.96
N LYS A 110 -17.67 -11.69 -2.70
CA LYS A 110 -18.25 -12.90 -2.10
C LYS A 110 -19.60 -12.61 -1.45
N THR A 111 -20.38 -13.66 -1.23
CA THR A 111 -21.61 -13.57 -0.43
C THR A 111 -21.28 -13.19 1.01
N GLU A 112 -22.21 -12.51 1.69
CA GLU A 112 -22.01 -12.04 3.07
C GLU A 112 -21.55 -13.16 4.02
N LYS A 113 -22.09 -14.38 3.84
CA LYS A 113 -21.77 -15.55 4.65
C LYS A 113 -20.31 -16.02 4.47
N ASP A 114 -19.70 -15.75 3.33
CA ASP A 114 -18.35 -16.20 2.97
C ASP A 114 -17.27 -15.12 3.19
N ARG A 115 -17.65 -13.93 3.67
CA ARG A 115 -16.72 -12.83 3.95
C ARG A 115 -15.92 -13.11 5.21
N ARG A 116 -14.62 -12.82 5.19
CA ARG A 116 -13.78 -12.92 6.37
C ARG A 116 -14.06 -11.75 7.30
N GLU A 117 -14.34 -12.06 8.57
CA GLU A 117 -14.45 -11.05 9.63
C GLU A 117 -13.06 -10.51 10.05
N HIS A 118 -12.02 -11.35 9.94
CA HIS A 118 -10.67 -11.01 10.35
C HIS A 118 -9.64 -11.36 9.27
N TYR A 119 -8.67 -10.47 9.10
CA TYR A 119 -7.61 -10.60 8.13
C TYR A 119 -6.27 -10.81 8.85
N TYR A 120 -5.65 -11.96 8.60
CA TYR A 120 -4.32 -12.30 9.14
C TYR A 120 -3.37 -12.55 7.99
N PHE A 121 -2.14 -12.07 8.15
CA PHE A 121 -1.06 -12.19 7.17
C PHE A 121 0.15 -12.78 7.85
N ARG A 122 0.83 -13.71 7.17
CA ARG A 122 2.12 -14.24 7.60
C ARG A 122 3.17 -13.19 7.25
N TRP A 123 3.90 -12.72 8.26
CA TRP A 123 4.82 -11.59 8.07
C TRP A 123 5.91 -11.88 7.04
N LYS A 124 6.40 -13.13 6.94
CA LYS A 124 7.49 -13.47 6.04
C LYS A 124 7.00 -13.69 4.60
N GLU A 125 5.90 -14.42 4.43
CA GLU A 125 5.39 -14.78 3.11
C GLU A 125 4.54 -13.66 2.48
N ASP A 126 3.91 -12.82 3.29
CA ASP A 126 2.98 -11.79 2.80
C ASP A 126 3.59 -10.39 2.95
N VAL A 127 4.00 -9.99 4.17
CA VAL A 127 4.52 -8.62 4.42
C VAL A 127 5.89 -8.42 3.78
N CYS A 128 6.85 -9.31 4.03
CA CYS A 128 8.17 -9.22 3.41
C CYS A 128 8.11 -9.38 1.89
N ALA A 129 7.27 -10.29 1.36
CA ALA A 129 7.12 -10.43 -0.09
C ALA A 129 6.58 -9.15 -0.75
N PHE A 130 5.61 -8.48 -0.11
CA PHE A 130 5.10 -7.20 -0.60
C PHE A 130 6.18 -6.11 -0.58
N ILE A 131 6.92 -5.98 0.53
CA ILE A 131 8.02 -5.01 0.64
C ILE A 131 9.08 -5.27 -0.44
N ASP A 132 9.36 -6.53 -0.75
CA ASP A 132 10.32 -6.87 -1.79
C ASP A 132 9.81 -6.49 -3.19
N ASP A 133 8.53 -6.70 -3.52
CA ASP A 133 7.97 -6.23 -4.80
C ASP A 133 7.99 -4.70 -4.93
N TYR A 134 7.81 -3.99 -3.81
CA TYR A 134 7.75 -2.52 -3.76
C TYR A 134 9.04 -1.85 -3.27
N TRP A 135 10.17 -2.57 -3.22
CA TRP A 135 11.38 -2.11 -2.52
C TRP A 135 11.86 -0.73 -3.00
N ASP A 136 12.08 -0.57 -4.30
CA ASP A 136 12.64 0.66 -4.87
C ASP A 136 11.67 1.85 -4.72
N TYR A 137 10.37 1.56 -4.61
CA TYR A 137 9.33 2.56 -4.34
C TYR A 137 9.24 2.92 -2.85
N LEU A 138 9.34 1.95 -1.94
CA LEU A 138 9.22 2.19 -0.50
C LEU A 138 10.50 2.74 0.13
N LEU A 139 11.65 2.39 -0.45
CA LEU A 139 12.99 2.61 0.10
C LEU A 139 13.93 3.20 -0.97
N PRO A 140 13.63 4.39 -1.54
CA PRO A 140 14.44 4.97 -2.61
C PRO A 140 15.90 5.23 -2.18
N ASP A 141 16.13 5.50 -0.89
CA ASP A 141 17.46 5.78 -0.34
C ASP A 141 18.27 4.51 -0.03
N LYS A 142 17.67 3.31 -0.10
CA LYS A 142 18.37 2.06 0.22
C LYS A 142 18.71 1.31 -1.06
N GLN A 143 19.97 1.41 -1.46
CA GLN A 143 20.51 0.58 -2.53
C GLN A 143 20.37 -0.90 -2.18
N ARG A 144 19.71 -1.67 -3.06
CA ARG A 144 19.80 -3.14 -3.01
C ARG A 144 21.23 -3.53 -3.31
N LYS A 145 21.90 -4.21 -2.36
CA LYS A 145 23.08 -5.00 -2.71
C LYS A 145 22.58 -6.18 -3.54
N MET A 146 22.57 -6.00 -4.85
CA MET A 146 22.22 -7.07 -5.78
C MET A 146 23.32 -8.12 -5.69
N ASN A 147 23.04 -9.24 -5.02
CA ASN A 147 23.85 -10.43 -5.21
C ASN A 147 23.59 -10.89 -6.64
N ILE A 148 24.52 -10.56 -7.55
CA ILE A 148 24.53 -11.03 -8.93
C ILE A 148 24.68 -12.55 -8.87
N TYR A 149 23.57 -13.28 -8.83
CA TYR A 149 23.56 -14.68 -9.23
C TYR A 149 23.63 -14.68 -10.75
N ILE A 150 24.82 -14.96 -11.27
CA ILE A 150 25.04 -15.29 -12.67
C ILE A 150 23.98 -16.32 -13.05
N LYS A 151 23.09 -15.98 -14.00
CA LYS A 151 22.08 -16.89 -14.53
C LYS A 151 22.79 -18.10 -15.13
N SER A 152 22.91 -19.17 -14.35
CA SER A 152 23.30 -20.49 -14.85
C SER A 152 22.22 -20.96 -15.85
N PRO A 153 22.58 -21.38 -17.08
CA PRO A 153 21.61 -21.74 -18.11
C PRO A 153 20.74 -22.98 -17.84
N TRP A 154 20.88 -23.66 -16.70
CA TRP A 154 20.29 -24.98 -16.47
C TRP A 154 19.17 -25.04 -15.40
N PHE A 155 18.69 -23.91 -14.88
CA PHE A 155 17.59 -23.89 -13.90
C PHE A 155 16.37 -23.13 -14.45
N ILE A 156 15.64 -23.80 -15.34
CA ILE A 156 14.29 -23.41 -15.74
C ILE A 156 13.35 -24.16 -14.77
N TYR A 157 12.46 -23.43 -14.08
CA TYR A 157 11.54 -23.88 -13.02
C TYR A 157 12.06 -23.92 -11.56
N ALA A 158 12.48 -22.77 -11.04
CA ALA A 158 12.29 -22.37 -9.62
C ALA A 158 12.84 -20.95 -9.38
N ALA A 159 12.21 -19.91 -9.94
CA ALA A 159 12.61 -18.52 -9.66
C ALA A 159 12.00 -17.97 -8.35
N SER A 160 11.74 -18.84 -7.39
CA SER A 160 11.16 -18.48 -6.09
C SER A 160 11.72 -19.39 -5.00
N PHE A 161 13.03 -19.38 -4.72
CA PHE A 161 13.51 -20.03 -3.50
C PHE A 161 14.89 -19.50 -3.08
N PHE A 162 14.91 -18.89 -1.88
CA PHE A 162 16.06 -18.62 -1.01
C PHE A 162 17.04 -17.50 -1.42
N ILE A 163 16.65 -16.27 -1.07
CA ILE A 163 17.62 -15.33 -0.50
C ILE A 163 17.51 -15.52 1.02
N GLY A 164 18.58 -16.02 1.65
CA GLY A 164 18.68 -16.17 3.11
C GLY A 164 18.21 -14.88 3.81
N SER A 165 17.65 -15.01 5.03
CA SER A 165 16.96 -13.92 5.73
C SER A 165 17.71 -12.60 5.56
N ALA A 166 17.23 -11.76 4.63
CA ALA A 166 17.85 -10.50 4.38
C ALA A 166 17.84 -9.73 5.72
N THR A 167 18.93 -9.06 6.08
CA THR A 167 19.08 -8.46 7.41
C THR A 167 17.92 -7.54 7.78
N TRP A 168 17.24 -6.96 6.79
CA TRP A 168 16.03 -6.16 6.96
C TRP A 168 14.80 -6.96 7.42
N ASN A 169 14.71 -8.27 7.16
CA ASN A 169 13.62 -9.12 7.66
C ASN A 169 13.59 -9.15 9.19
N ASN A 170 14.76 -9.12 9.84
CA ASN A 170 14.86 -9.01 11.29
C ASN A 170 14.31 -7.67 11.79
N THR A 171 14.48 -6.60 11.01
CA THR A 171 13.87 -5.29 11.30
C THR A 171 12.35 -5.37 11.22
N ILE A 172 11.79 -6.05 10.22
CA ILE A 172 10.33 -6.26 10.12
C ILE A 172 9.80 -7.05 11.32
N ALA A 173 10.45 -8.17 11.63
CA ALA A 173 10.09 -8.99 12.80
C ALA A 173 10.13 -8.17 14.09
N SER A 174 11.17 -7.34 14.26
CA SER A 174 11.30 -6.42 15.40
C SER A 174 10.13 -5.44 15.45
N VAL A 175 9.84 -4.72 14.35
CA VAL A 175 8.76 -3.73 14.28
C VAL A 175 7.41 -4.35 14.65
N LEU A 176 7.11 -5.53 14.12
CA LEU A 176 5.86 -6.22 14.43
C LEU A 176 5.77 -6.62 15.91
N SER A 177 6.88 -6.99 16.53
CA SER A 177 6.91 -7.42 17.94
C SER A 177 6.91 -6.25 18.94
N THR A 178 7.51 -5.11 18.59
CA THR A 178 7.68 -3.97 19.51
C THR A 178 6.52 -2.97 19.45
N HIS A 179 5.68 -3.03 18.41
CA HIS A 179 4.54 -2.13 18.22
C HIS A 179 3.19 -2.87 18.30
N SER A 180 3.00 -3.66 19.36
CA SER A 180 1.79 -4.47 19.57
C SER A 180 0.51 -3.65 19.77
N ASN A 181 0.63 -2.37 20.13
CA ASN A 181 -0.47 -1.42 20.18
C ASN A 181 -1.02 -1.05 18.79
N ILE A 182 -0.24 -1.29 17.73
CA ILE A 182 -0.60 -1.02 16.33
C ILE A 182 -0.83 -2.34 15.58
N PHE A 183 0.03 -3.34 15.81
CA PHE A 183 0.01 -4.63 15.13
C PHE A 183 -0.38 -5.75 16.08
N LEU A 184 -1.58 -6.29 15.90
CA LEU A 184 -2.05 -7.42 16.70
C LEU A 184 -1.52 -8.75 16.15
N SER A 185 -0.97 -9.58 17.04
CA SER A 185 -0.55 -10.93 16.68
C SER A 185 -1.74 -11.89 16.70
N GLY A 186 -1.95 -12.63 15.62
CA GLY A 186 -2.97 -13.69 15.56
C GLY A 186 -2.77 -14.76 16.65
N PHE A 187 -1.54 -14.96 17.11
CA PHE A 187 -1.21 -15.92 18.18
C PHE A 187 -1.96 -15.67 19.48
N GLU A 188 -2.25 -14.41 19.82
CA GLU A 188 -2.98 -14.05 21.04
C GLU A 188 -4.46 -14.47 20.97
N LYS A 189 -5.08 -14.35 19.80
CA LYS A 189 -6.49 -14.72 19.59
C LYS A 189 -6.68 -16.23 19.46
N PHE A 190 -5.78 -16.93 18.74
CA PHE A 190 -5.85 -18.38 18.62
C PHE A 190 -5.55 -19.12 19.94
N LYS A 191 -4.74 -18.53 20.84
CA LYS A 191 -4.58 -19.04 22.21
C LYS A 191 -5.85 -18.93 23.07
N GLN A 192 -6.69 -17.91 22.85
CA GLN A 192 -7.97 -17.78 23.56
C GLN A 192 -9.00 -18.80 23.07
N SER A 193 -9.06 -19.04 21.75
CA SER A 193 -9.94 -20.08 21.19
C SER A 193 -9.48 -21.50 21.55
N GLY A 194 -8.17 -21.70 21.79
CA GLY A 194 -7.55 -22.98 22.18
C GLY A 194 -7.52 -23.31 23.68
N LYS A 195 -7.99 -22.43 24.58
CA LYS A 195 -8.11 -22.74 26.02
C LYS A 195 -9.54 -23.15 26.41
N LYS A 196 -10.04 -24.22 25.80
CA LYS A 196 -10.98 -25.14 26.45
C LYS A 196 -10.29 -26.48 26.67
N LYS A 197 -9.59 -26.61 27.79
CA LYS A 197 -9.41 -27.90 28.46
C LYS A 197 -9.69 -27.70 29.95
N THR A 198 -10.66 -28.49 30.39
CA THR A 198 -11.24 -28.65 31.71
C THR A 198 -10.23 -28.64 32.86
N LYS A 199 -10.64 -28.08 33.99
CA LYS A 199 -10.46 -28.74 35.28
C LYS A 199 -11.81 -28.74 35.99
N ASN A 200 -12.38 -29.94 36.10
CA ASN A 200 -13.27 -30.29 37.19
C ASN A 200 -12.54 -29.95 38.50
N ILE A 201 -13.20 -29.23 39.41
CA ILE A 201 -13.76 -29.71 40.69
C ILE A 201 -14.87 -28.72 41.04
#